data_AF-A0A6P4E0B2-F1
#
_entry.id   AF-A0A6P4E0B2-F1
#
_cell.length_a   1.000
_cell.length_b   1.000
_cell.length_c   1.000
_cell.angle_alpha   90.00
_cell.angle_beta   90.00
_cell.angle_gamma   90.00
#
_symmetry.space_group_name_H-M   'P 1'
#
loop_
_entity.id
_entity.type
_entity.pdbx_description
1 polymer ?
#
loop_
_entity_poly.entity_id
_entity_poly.type
_entity_poly.pdbx_seq_one_letter_code
_entity_poly.pdbx_strand_id
1 'polypeptide(L)'
;MQSKFLYKVEDIVRYNEGIYSYSYPSQTRINVPIPCDCINDGEFLGHTFQYSVPLGDNYSAIASGSFSNLVTTEWLQNTNNYPKGAILAGGTVNVTVNCSCGDSNVSKDYGLFITYPLRTEDSLQSIATQTKLDPELLMKYNPGVNFSKGSGLVYIPGRDENGNYPPLHQSSGGLSILTQKKVVLLIIVCN
;
A
#
# COMPACT_ATOMS: atom_id res chain seq x y z
N MET A 1 18.18 13.18 2.70
CA MET A 1 18.38 12.15 1.64
C MET A 1 17.14 12.19 0.76
N GLN A 2 17.25 12.65 -0.49
CA GLN A 2 16.09 12.63 -1.40
C GLN A 2 15.61 11.18 -1.56
N SER A 3 14.33 10.90 -1.29
CA SER A 3 13.76 9.60 -1.59
C SER A 3 13.86 9.41 -3.10
N LYS A 4 14.78 8.56 -3.55
CA LYS A 4 14.69 7.96 -4.88
C LYS A 4 13.35 7.24 -4.89
N PHE A 5 12.39 7.81 -5.61
CA PHE A 5 11.20 7.04 -5.96
C PHE A 5 11.66 5.78 -6.67
N LEU A 6 11.21 4.63 -6.19
CA LEU A 6 11.61 3.30 -6.63
C LEU A 6 10.80 2.93 -7.89
N TYR A 7 10.97 3.72 -8.96
CA TYR A 7 10.26 3.54 -10.24
C TYR A 7 10.86 2.44 -11.11
N LYS A 8 11.97 1.82 -10.70
CA LYS A 8 12.63 0.78 -11.49
C LYS A 8 12.14 -0.59 -11.06
N VAL A 9 11.98 -1.48 -12.05
CA VAL A 9 11.60 -2.87 -11.79
C VAL A 9 12.61 -3.54 -10.86
N GLU A 10 13.90 -3.20 -10.97
CA GLU A 10 14.94 -3.69 -10.08
C GLU A 10 14.70 -3.34 -8.60
N ASP A 11 14.04 -2.22 -8.30
CA ASP A 11 13.71 -1.83 -6.94
C ASP A 11 12.51 -2.63 -6.40
N ILE A 12 11.54 -2.94 -7.27
CA ILE A 12 10.38 -3.79 -6.93
C ILE A 12 10.85 -5.21 -6.63
N VAL A 13 11.69 -5.79 -7.49
CA VAL A 13 12.17 -7.19 -7.36
C VAL A 13 12.82 -7.46 -5.99
N ARG A 14 13.51 -6.48 -5.40
CA ARG A 14 14.17 -6.64 -4.10
C ARG A 14 13.23 -6.91 -2.92
N TYR A 15 11.98 -6.47 -3.00
CA TYR A 15 10.98 -6.68 -1.94
C TYR A 15 10.09 -7.91 -2.16
N ASN A 16 10.43 -8.71 -3.18
CA ASN A 16 9.63 -9.84 -3.62
C ASN A 16 10.51 -11.09 -3.73
N GLU A 17 10.58 -11.86 -2.65
CA GLU A 17 11.34 -13.11 -2.63
C GLU A 17 10.75 -14.13 -3.62
N GLY A 18 11.61 -14.82 -4.38
CA GLY A 18 11.17 -15.79 -5.38
C GLY A 18 10.70 -15.18 -6.72
N ILE A 19 10.71 -13.85 -6.84
CA ILE A 19 10.22 -13.11 -7.99
C ILE A 19 11.44 -12.55 -8.75
N TYR A 20 11.86 -13.23 -9.83
CA TYR A 20 13.14 -12.94 -10.51
C TYR A 20 13.02 -12.43 -11.96
N SER A 21 11.82 -12.35 -12.55
CA SER A 21 11.65 -12.02 -13.97
C SER A 21 10.29 -11.37 -14.26
N TYR A 22 10.15 -10.64 -15.36
CA TYR A 22 8.92 -9.95 -15.78
C TYR A 22 7.66 -10.83 -16.00
N SER A 23 7.73 -12.15 -15.87
CA SER A 23 6.61 -13.07 -16.08
C SER A 23 6.26 -13.81 -14.80
N TYR A 24 5.02 -13.64 -14.36
CA TYR A 24 4.48 -14.26 -13.15
C TYR A 24 3.13 -14.92 -13.42
N PRO A 25 2.76 -15.96 -12.65
CA PRO A 25 1.42 -16.50 -12.70
C PRO A 25 0.38 -15.41 -12.42
N SER A 26 -0.75 -15.49 -13.13
CA SER A 26 -1.90 -14.64 -12.83
C SER A 26 -2.28 -14.77 -11.36
N GLN A 27 -2.74 -13.66 -10.77
CA GLN A 27 -3.09 -13.51 -9.34
C GLN A 27 -1.91 -13.46 -8.36
N THR A 28 -0.67 -13.34 -8.85
CA THR A 28 0.49 -13.11 -7.98
C THR A 28 0.41 -11.72 -7.34
N ARG A 29 0.65 -11.66 -6.02
CA ARG A 29 0.76 -10.43 -5.23
C ARG A 29 2.21 -9.92 -5.27
N ILE A 30 2.40 -8.69 -5.73
CA ILE A 30 3.70 -8.02 -5.84
C ILE A 30 3.76 -6.84 -4.88
N ASN A 31 4.76 -6.81 -4.02
CA ASN A 31 5.09 -5.69 -3.15
C ASN A 31 5.76 -4.57 -3.95
N VAL A 32 5.13 -3.41 -4.05
CA VAL A 32 5.67 -2.23 -4.74
C VAL A 32 6.04 -1.18 -3.70
N PRO A 33 7.34 -0.86 -3.54
CA PRO A 33 7.79 0.10 -2.55
C PRO A 33 7.49 1.54 -2.98
N ILE A 34 6.80 2.27 -2.11
CA ILE A 34 6.33 3.64 -2.30
C ILE A 34 6.75 4.49 -1.10
N PRO A 35 6.94 5.81 -1.25
CA PRO A 35 7.02 6.66 -0.07
C PRO A 35 5.66 6.69 0.64
N CYS A 36 5.67 6.84 1.95
CA CYS A 36 4.50 7.10 2.79
C CYS A 36 4.64 8.49 3.38
N ASP A 37 3.77 9.39 2.92
CA ASP A 37 3.80 10.82 3.24
C ASP A 37 2.73 11.13 4.32
N CYS A 38 3.01 12.12 5.17
CA CYS A 38 1.99 12.75 6.01
C CYS A 38 1.18 13.71 5.14
N ILE A 39 -0.09 13.42 4.93
CA ILE A 39 -1.02 14.23 4.14
C ILE A 39 -1.93 15.00 5.10
N ASN A 40 -2.32 16.23 4.71
CA ASN A 40 -3.15 17.14 5.51
C ASN A 40 -2.60 17.35 6.93
N ASP A 41 -1.37 17.86 7.05
CA ASP A 41 -0.73 18.13 8.34
C ASP A 41 -0.69 16.93 9.31
N GLY A 42 -0.73 15.70 8.77
CA GLY A 42 -0.68 14.46 9.53
C GLY A 42 -2.03 13.84 9.87
N GLU A 43 -3.14 14.33 9.30
CA GLU A 43 -4.45 13.69 9.45
C GLU A 43 -4.46 12.26 8.91
N PHE A 44 -3.74 12.00 7.81
CA PHE A 44 -3.61 10.65 7.27
C PHE A 44 -2.27 10.40 6.60
N LEU A 45 -1.92 9.12 6.54
CA LEU A 45 -0.72 8.62 5.90
C LEU A 45 -1.09 8.03 4.54
N GLY A 46 -0.44 8.52 3.49
CA GLY A 46 -0.69 8.01 2.15
C GLY A 46 0.34 8.45 1.13
N HIS A 47 0.10 8.09 -0.11
CA HIS A 47 0.85 8.58 -1.25
C HIS A 47 -0.06 8.83 -2.44
N THR A 48 0.09 9.99 -3.08
CA THR A 48 -0.72 10.38 -4.23
C THR A 48 0.02 10.15 -5.55
N PHE A 49 -0.49 9.24 -6.36
CA PHE A 49 -0.06 9.01 -7.74
C PHE A 49 -0.84 9.90 -8.70
N GLN A 50 -0.16 10.38 -9.75
CA GLN A 50 -0.79 11.03 -10.90
C GLN A 50 -1.08 9.97 -11.97
N TYR A 51 -2.32 9.52 -12.09
CA TYR A 51 -2.71 8.50 -13.08
C TYR A 51 -3.24 9.16 -14.35
N SER A 52 -2.59 8.91 -15.48
CA SER A 52 -3.06 9.35 -16.80
C SER A 52 -4.12 8.38 -17.31
N VAL A 53 -5.33 8.86 -17.54
CA VAL A 53 -6.51 8.02 -17.80
C VAL A 53 -6.55 7.60 -19.27
N PRO A 54 -6.45 6.28 -19.58
CA PRO A 54 -6.66 5.75 -20.92
C PRO A 54 -8.08 6.06 -21.43
N LEU A 55 -8.25 6.09 -22.76
CA LEU A 55 -9.56 6.28 -23.37
C LEU A 55 -10.53 5.17 -22.90
N GLY A 56 -11.64 5.57 -22.27
CA GLY A 56 -12.71 4.66 -21.83
C GLY A 56 -12.60 4.18 -20.37
N ASP A 57 -11.52 4.51 -19.66
CA ASP A 57 -11.40 4.21 -18.23
C ASP A 57 -12.32 5.09 -17.38
N ASN A 58 -12.87 4.51 -16.32
CA ASN A 58 -13.62 5.21 -15.28
C ASN A 58 -13.04 4.90 -13.90
N TYR A 59 -13.53 5.57 -12.85
CA TYR A 59 -13.02 5.35 -11.49
C TYR A 59 -13.06 3.89 -11.01
N SER A 60 -14.06 3.10 -11.46
CA SER A 60 -14.14 1.68 -11.11
C SER A 60 -13.05 0.86 -11.78
N ALA A 61 -12.78 1.11 -13.06
CA ALA A 61 -11.70 0.47 -13.81
C ALA A 61 -10.32 0.83 -13.21
N ILE A 62 -10.13 2.09 -12.81
CA ILE A 62 -8.90 2.54 -12.15
C ILE A 62 -8.73 1.85 -10.79
N ALA A 63 -9.76 1.87 -9.95
CA ALA A 63 -9.69 1.32 -8.60
C ALA A 63 -9.49 -0.20 -8.58
N SER A 64 -10.35 -0.95 -9.29
CA SER A 64 -10.35 -2.41 -9.25
C SER A 64 -9.38 -3.06 -10.23
N GLY A 65 -9.10 -2.40 -11.35
CA GLY A 65 -8.13 -2.84 -12.35
C GLY A 65 -6.74 -2.32 -12.03
N SER A 66 -6.46 -1.08 -12.45
CA SER A 66 -5.11 -0.50 -12.44
C SER A 66 -4.47 -0.43 -11.05
N PHE A 67 -5.27 -0.22 -10.00
CA PHE A 67 -4.79 -0.14 -8.62
C PHE A 67 -5.18 -1.36 -7.77
N SER A 68 -5.73 -2.43 -8.37
CA SER A 68 -5.98 -3.72 -7.69
C SER A 68 -6.68 -3.60 -6.32
N ASN A 69 -7.65 -2.69 -6.19
CA ASN A 69 -8.41 -2.38 -4.97
C ASN A 69 -7.60 -1.73 -3.82
N LEU A 70 -6.43 -1.16 -4.11
CA LEU A 70 -5.67 -0.32 -3.16
C LEU A 70 -6.38 1.01 -2.85
N VAL A 71 -7.36 1.39 -3.68
CA VAL A 71 -8.27 2.51 -3.50
C VAL A 71 -9.69 2.06 -3.84
N THR A 72 -10.70 2.82 -3.39
CA THR A 72 -12.10 2.57 -3.76
C THR A 72 -12.59 3.56 -4.80
N THR A 73 -13.62 3.17 -5.54
CA THR A 73 -14.31 4.04 -6.50
C THR A 73 -14.84 5.31 -5.82
N GLU A 74 -15.42 5.17 -4.64
CA GLU A 74 -15.97 6.27 -3.84
C GLU A 74 -14.86 7.22 -3.39
N TRP A 75 -13.72 6.67 -2.97
CA TRP A 75 -12.55 7.47 -2.59
C TRP A 75 -12.06 8.33 -3.75
N LEU A 76 -11.90 7.72 -4.94
CA LEU A 76 -11.50 8.46 -6.14
C LEU A 76 -12.51 9.54 -6.51
N GLN A 77 -13.81 9.25 -6.44
CA GLN A 77 -14.88 10.21 -6.74
C GLN A 77 -14.91 11.40 -5.77
N ASN A 78 -14.65 11.16 -4.48
CA ASN A 78 -14.71 12.20 -3.46
C ASN A 78 -13.46 13.10 -3.44
N THR A 79 -12.33 12.60 -3.97
CA THR A 79 -11.04 13.28 -3.95
C THR A 79 -10.64 13.89 -5.29
N ASN A 80 -11.45 13.68 -6.33
CA ASN A 80 -11.20 14.21 -7.67
C ASN A 80 -12.42 14.97 -8.20
N ASN A 81 -12.15 16.04 -8.95
CA ASN A 81 -13.18 16.98 -9.40
C ASN A 81 -13.91 16.57 -10.69
N TYR A 82 -13.67 15.36 -11.22
CA TYR A 82 -14.37 14.90 -12.43
C TYR A 82 -15.76 14.33 -12.11
N PRO A 83 -16.82 14.73 -12.86
CA PRO A 83 -18.15 14.14 -12.71
C PRO A 83 -18.14 12.62 -12.90
N LYS A 84 -19.06 11.91 -12.23
CA LYS A 84 -19.28 10.46 -12.39
C LYS A 84 -19.49 10.13 -13.88
N GLY A 85 -18.47 9.56 -14.52
CA GLY A 85 -18.51 9.10 -15.92
C GLY A 85 -17.93 10.06 -16.97
N ALA A 86 -17.35 11.19 -16.59
CA ALA A 86 -16.83 12.19 -17.53
C ALA A 86 -15.31 12.42 -17.40
N ILE A 87 -14.55 11.37 -17.05
CA ILE A 87 -13.09 11.47 -17.14
C ILE A 87 -12.75 11.43 -18.63
N LEU A 88 -12.46 12.59 -19.21
CA LEU A 88 -12.05 12.69 -20.61
C LEU A 88 -10.73 11.93 -20.80
N ALA A 89 -10.57 11.32 -21.97
CA ALA A 89 -9.32 10.64 -22.33
C ALA A 89 -8.13 11.60 -22.22
N GLY A 90 -7.06 11.17 -21.55
CA GLY A 90 -5.91 12.02 -21.26
C GLY A 90 -6.07 12.94 -20.03
N GLY A 91 -7.21 12.85 -19.31
CA GLY A 91 -7.34 13.45 -17.99
C GLY A 91 -6.39 12.80 -16.97
N THR A 92 -6.06 13.53 -15.92
CA THR A 92 -5.19 13.04 -14.84
C THR A 92 -5.99 12.91 -13.55
N VAL A 93 -6.00 11.70 -12.97
CA VAL A 93 -6.67 11.40 -11.70
C VAL A 93 -5.63 11.31 -10.59
N ASN A 94 -5.87 12.01 -9.49
CA ASN A 94 -5.12 11.85 -8.25
C ASN A 94 -5.55 10.56 -7.57
N VAL A 95 -4.65 9.61 -7.46
CA VAL A 95 -4.90 8.33 -6.78
C VAL A 95 -4.11 8.30 -5.49
N THR A 96 -4.77 8.59 -4.37
CA THR A 96 -4.14 8.55 -3.05
C THR A 96 -4.33 7.18 -2.43
N VAL A 97 -3.24 6.44 -2.27
CA VAL A 97 -3.21 5.13 -1.61
C VAL A 97 -2.79 5.31 -0.16
N ASN A 98 -3.55 4.75 0.79
CA ASN A 98 -3.21 4.82 2.21
C ASN A 98 -2.03 3.92 2.56
N CYS A 99 -1.26 4.31 3.57
CA CYS A 99 -0.14 3.55 4.10
C CYS A 99 -0.12 3.61 5.63
N SER A 100 0.70 2.77 6.26
CA SER A 100 0.93 2.78 7.70
C SER A 100 2.42 2.91 8.00
N CYS A 101 2.73 3.66 9.06
CA CYS A 101 4.09 3.84 9.58
C CYS A 101 4.34 3.05 10.88
N GLY A 102 3.38 2.21 11.29
CA GLY A 102 3.36 1.45 12.55
C GLY A 102 2.72 2.19 13.71
N ASP A 103 2.53 1.45 14.81
CA ASP A 103 2.00 1.96 16.08
C ASP A 103 2.85 1.39 17.22
N SER A 104 3.57 2.28 17.91
CA SER A 104 4.44 1.91 19.03
C SER A 104 3.70 1.32 20.22
N ASN A 105 2.39 1.52 20.33
CA ASN A 105 1.55 0.91 21.37
C ASN A 105 1.24 -0.56 21.05
N VAL A 106 1.31 -0.95 19.78
CA VAL A 106 1.16 -2.34 19.34
C VAL A 106 2.50 -3.06 19.41
N SER A 107 3.53 -2.53 18.74
CA SER A 107 4.90 -3.05 18.82
C SER A 107 5.91 -2.04 18.25
N LYS A 108 7.14 -2.08 18.78
CA LYS A 108 8.27 -1.29 18.27
C LYS A 108 9.11 -2.06 17.23
N ASP A 109 8.78 -3.31 16.97
CA ASP A 109 9.58 -4.19 16.09
C ASP A 109 9.22 -4.04 14.61
N TYR A 110 8.19 -3.23 14.29
CA TYR A 110 7.65 -3.09 12.94
C TYR A 110 7.50 -1.63 12.55
N GLY A 111 8.33 -1.18 11.61
CA GLY A 111 8.36 0.18 11.07
C GLY A 111 8.08 0.27 9.57
N LEU A 112 7.97 -0.87 8.88
CA LEU A 112 7.60 -1.02 7.47
C LEU A 112 6.30 -1.81 7.39
N PHE A 113 5.37 -1.33 6.59
CA PHE A 113 4.06 -1.96 6.41
C PHE A 113 3.77 -2.21 4.95
N ILE A 114 2.83 -3.13 4.74
CA ILE A 114 2.23 -3.49 3.48
C ILE A 114 0.77 -3.04 3.52
N THR A 115 0.34 -2.22 2.57
CA THR A 115 -1.08 -1.95 2.34
C THR A 115 -1.66 -3.12 1.56
N TYR A 116 -2.49 -3.92 2.23
CA TYR A 116 -2.95 -5.22 1.77
C TYR A 116 -4.46 -5.18 1.49
N PRO A 117 -4.90 -5.13 0.21
CA PRO A 117 -6.30 -5.31 -0.14
C PRO A 117 -6.70 -6.77 0.05
N LEU A 118 -7.67 -7.01 0.93
CA LEU A 118 -8.23 -8.34 1.18
C LEU A 118 -8.99 -8.84 -0.05
N ARG A 119 -8.83 -10.13 -0.34
CA ARG A 119 -9.53 -10.90 -1.38
C ARG A 119 -10.29 -12.06 -0.74
N THR A 120 -11.18 -12.68 -1.50
CA THR A 120 -12.12 -13.70 -1.00
C THR A 120 -11.45 -14.94 -0.40
N GLU A 121 -10.22 -15.24 -0.81
CA GLU A 121 -9.39 -16.33 -0.31
C GLU A 121 -8.61 -15.98 0.96
N ASP A 122 -8.56 -14.71 1.33
CA ASP A 122 -7.81 -14.27 2.49
C ASP A 122 -8.52 -14.60 3.80
N SER A 123 -7.71 -14.86 4.82
CA SER A 123 -8.13 -15.05 6.19
C SER A 123 -7.01 -14.59 7.11
N LEU A 124 -7.34 -14.35 8.37
CA LEU A 124 -6.32 -14.00 9.37
C LEU A 124 -5.22 -15.07 9.42
N GLN A 125 -5.61 -16.34 9.39
CA GLN A 125 -4.69 -17.46 9.51
C GLN A 125 -3.80 -17.64 8.26
N SER A 126 -4.36 -17.48 7.05
CA SER A 126 -3.56 -17.59 5.83
C SER A 126 -2.53 -16.47 5.74
N ILE A 127 -2.90 -15.24 6.06
CA ILE A 127 -1.98 -14.09 6.07
C ILE A 127 -0.91 -14.24 7.17
N ALA A 128 -1.29 -14.65 8.38
CA ALA A 128 -0.36 -14.92 9.47
C ALA A 128 0.66 -16.01 9.10
N THR A 129 0.20 -17.08 8.45
CA THR A 129 1.06 -18.18 7.98
C THR A 129 2.03 -17.72 6.90
N GLN A 130 1.55 -16.96 5.90
CA GLN A 130 2.37 -16.45 4.82
C GLN A 130 3.46 -15.49 5.32
N THR A 131 3.10 -14.62 6.28
CA THR A 131 4.03 -13.63 6.82
C THR A 131 4.90 -14.17 7.95
N LYS A 132 4.52 -15.29 8.57
CA LYS A 132 5.13 -15.83 9.80
C LYS A 132 4.98 -14.84 10.96
N LEU A 133 3.82 -14.21 11.07
CA LEU A 133 3.46 -13.29 12.14
C LEU A 133 2.36 -13.89 13.02
N ASP A 134 2.29 -13.42 14.26
CA ASP A 134 1.22 -13.80 15.19
C ASP A 134 -0.14 -13.24 14.69
N PRO A 135 -1.20 -14.07 14.56
CA PRO A 135 -2.55 -13.61 14.26
C PRO A 135 -3.04 -12.47 15.18
N GLU A 136 -2.72 -12.51 16.47
CA GLU A 136 -3.12 -11.48 17.45
C GLU A 136 -2.44 -10.14 17.15
N LEU A 137 -1.17 -10.17 16.70
CA LEU A 137 -0.45 -8.97 16.27
C LEU A 137 -1.14 -8.32 15.07
N LEU A 138 -1.55 -9.12 14.08
CA LEU A 138 -2.25 -8.62 12.89
C LEU A 138 -3.60 -7.99 13.25
N MET A 139 -4.33 -8.59 14.20
CA MET A 139 -5.59 -8.01 14.71
C MET A 139 -5.37 -6.69 15.45
N LYS A 140 -4.29 -6.56 16.24
CA LYS A 140 -3.97 -5.32 16.97
C LYS A 140 -3.67 -4.16 16.02
N TYR A 141 -3.00 -4.41 14.89
CA TYR A 141 -2.80 -3.39 13.85
C TYR A 141 -4.06 -3.08 13.04
N ASN A 142 -5.06 -3.97 13.05
CA ASN A 142 -6.28 -3.87 12.24
C ASN A 142 -7.53 -4.10 13.11
N PRO A 143 -7.76 -3.24 14.13
CA PRO A 143 -8.81 -3.47 15.11
C PRO A 143 -10.20 -3.48 14.45
N GLY A 144 -11.00 -4.50 14.77
CA GLY A 144 -12.38 -4.64 14.27
C GLY A 144 -12.50 -5.10 12.81
N VAL A 145 -11.39 -5.37 12.11
CA VAL A 145 -11.43 -5.86 10.73
C VAL A 145 -11.72 -7.36 10.68
N ASN A 146 -12.67 -7.76 9.82
CA ASN A 146 -12.85 -9.15 9.42
C ASN A 146 -11.93 -9.47 8.24
N PHE A 147 -10.84 -10.21 8.49
CA PHE A 147 -9.86 -10.59 7.47
C PHE A 147 -10.43 -11.51 6.38
N SER A 148 -11.59 -12.15 6.61
CA SER A 148 -12.30 -12.99 5.64
C SER A 148 -13.43 -12.26 4.90
N LYS A 149 -13.48 -10.92 4.99
CA LYS A 149 -14.51 -10.11 4.32
C LYS A 149 -14.38 -10.12 2.79
N GLY A 150 -13.19 -10.43 2.26
CA GLY A 150 -12.93 -10.44 0.82
C GLY A 150 -12.82 -9.06 0.17
N SER A 151 -12.75 -8.00 0.97
CA SER A 151 -12.61 -6.61 0.53
C SER A 151 -12.14 -5.71 1.68
N GLY A 152 -11.64 -4.53 1.33
CA GLY A 152 -11.08 -3.57 2.30
C GLY A 152 -9.58 -3.73 2.47
N LEU A 153 -8.97 -2.75 3.12
CA LEU A 153 -7.52 -2.71 3.35
C LEU A 153 -7.19 -3.15 4.78
N VAL A 154 -6.08 -3.89 4.90
CA VAL A 154 -5.39 -4.14 6.16
C VAL A 154 -3.93 -3.73 6.03
N TYR A 155 -3.30 -3.38 7.15
CA TYR A 155 -1.89 -3.03 7.23
C TYR A 155 -1.13 -4.16 7.90
N ILE A 156 -0.19 -4.75 7.16
CA ILE A 156 0.56 -5.94 7.58
C ILE A 156 2.03 -5.55 7.69
N PRO A 157 2.76 -5.90 8.76
CA PRO A 157 4.20 -5.66 8.79
C PRO A 157 4.91 -6.25 7.56
N GLY A 158 5.77 -5.46 6.94
CA GLY A 158 6.51 -5.80 5.72
C GLY A 158 7.98 -6.11 5.99
N ARG A 159 8.56 -6.94 5.13
CA ARG A 159 9.99 -7.25 5.16
C ARG A 159 10.77 -6.29 4.25
N ASP A 160 11.99 -5.96 4.65
CA ASP A 160 12.93 -5.21 3.82
C ASP A 160 13.55 -6.08 2.72
N GLU A 161 14.45 -5.49 1.92
CA GLU A 161 15.16 -6.19 0.83
C GLU A 161 16.04 -7.37 1.30
N ASN A 162 16.30 -7.49 2.60
CA ASN A 162 17.05 -8.59 3.20
C ASN A 162 16.12 -9.63 3.85
N GLY A 163 14.80 -9.48 3.70
CA GLY A 163 13.81 -10.40 4.26
C GLY A 163 13.55 -10.19 5.77
N ASN A 164 13.99 -9.09 6.36
CA ASN A 164 13.85 -8.80 7.79
C ASN A 164 12.72 -7.81 8.06
N TYR A 165 12.09 -7.89 9.24
CA TYR A 165 11.17 -6.86 9.71
C TYR A 165 11.95 -5.67 10.27
N PRO A 166 11.94 -4.49 9.61
CA PRO A 166 12.65 -3.34 10.13
C PRO A 166 11.90 -2.76 11.33
N PRO A 167 12.59 -2.37 12.41
CA PRO A 167 11.96 -1.83 13.60
C PRO A 167 11.35 -0.44 13.36
N LEU A 168 10.45 -0.04 14.25
CA LEU A 168 9.87 1.28 14.26
C LEU A 168 10.93 2.32 14.64
N HIS A 169 11.33 3.16 13.67
CA HIS A 169 12.17 4.31 13.97
C HIS A 169 11.35 5.35 14.76
N GLN A 170 11.72 5.57 16.02
CA GLN A 170 11.26 6.72 16.79
C GLN A 170 12.07 7.94 16.35
N SER A 171 11.42 8.99 15.83
CA SER A 171 12.11 10.26 15.65
C SER A 171 12.50 10.77 17.04
N SER A 172 13.80 10.81 17.34
CA SER A 172 14.29 11.59 18.47
C SER A 172 13.82 13.03 18.28
N GLY A 173 13.11 13.57 19.26
CA GLY A 173 12.47 14.89 19.22
C GLY A 173 13.47 16.04 19.12
N GLY A 174 14.01 16.27 17.93
CA GLY A 174 14.70 17.49 17.55
C GLY A 174 13.97 18.12 16.36
N LEU A 175 13.73 19.43 16.43
CA LEU A 175 13.26 20.24 15.30
C LEU A 175 14.18 20.00 14.09
N SER A 176 13.78 19.07 13.24
CA SER A 176 14.31 18.91 11.91
C SER A 176 13.11 18.56 11.05
N ILE A 177 12.65 19.55 10.27
CA ILE A 177 11.67 19.36 9.20
C ILE A 177 12.39 18.57 8.09
N LEU A 178 12.70 17.31 8.41
CA LEU A 178 12.95 16.28 7.44
C LEU A 178 11.64 15.52 7.43
N THR A 179 10.82 15.73 6.41
CA THR A 179 9.79 14.79 6.02
C THR A 179 10.46 13.43 5.89
N GLN A 180 10.42 12.62 6.94
CA GLN A 180 10.91 11.24 6.90
C GLN A 180 9.94 10.47 6.02
N LYS A 181 10.21 10.48 4.72
CA LYS A 181 9.52 9.61 3.77
C LYS A 181 9.92 8.19 4.11
N LYS A 182 9.04 7.45 4.80
CA LYS A 182 9.20 6.02 5.01
C LYS A 182 8.85 5.30 3.72
N VAL A 183 9.57 4.24 3.40
CA VAL A 183 9.15 3.33 2.33
C VAL A 183 8.07 2.41 2.91
N VAL A 184 6.99 2.17 2.17
CA VAL A 184 5.89 1.24 2.47
C VAL A 184 5.65 0.40 1.22
N LEU A 185 5.17 -0.83 1.36
CA LEU A 185 4.87 -1.69 0.23
C LEU A 185 3.38 -1.66 -0.08
N LEU A 186 3.02 -1.57 -1.35
CA LEU A 186 1.66 -1.84 -1.83
C LEU A 186 1.61 -3.23 -2.41
N ILE A 187 0.51 -3.96 -2.20
CA ILE A 187 0.28 -5.18 -2.97
C ILE A 187 -0.50 -4.89 -4.23
N ILE A 188 0.16 -5.05 -5.37
CA ILE A 188 -0.48 -5.07 -6.69
C ILE A 188 -0.68 -6.52 -7.10
N VAL A 189 -1.81 -6.82 -7.74
CA VAL A 189 -2.07 -8.14 -8.30
C VAL A 189 -1.81 -8.11 -9.80
N CYS A 190 -0.91 -8.96 -10.28
CA CYS A 190 -0.71 -9.14 -11.72
C CYS A 190 -1.79 -10.10 -12.26
N ASN A 191 -2.62 -9.63 -13.19
CA ASN A 191 -3.61 -10.44 -13.91
C ASN A 191 -3.05 -10.98 -15.22
#